data_AF-A0A2W5CX12-F1
#
_entry.id   AF-A0A2W5CX12-F1
#
_cell.length_a   1.000
_cell.length_b   1.000
_cell.length_c   1.000
_cell.angle_alpha   90.00
_cell.angle_beta   90.00
_cell.angle_gamma   90.00
#
_symmetry.space_group_name_H-M   'P 1'
#
loop_
_entity.id
_entity.type
_entity.pdbx_description
1 polymer ?
#
loop_
_entity_poly.entity_id
_entity_poly.type
_entity_poly.pdbx_seq_one_letter_code
_entity_poly.pdbx_strand_id
1 'polypeptide(L)'
;MRSTSLDLVKWLAMLTMVIDHLRYLWPEATAWLFVVGRFAFPLFCLGIAANVSRSLPGDLYSENNFRYLSWILAFSLISEMPYRALSEMSNTLNVMPTLMLGLIVAWSVHHSDRTGLVLGLFTLTVSIVLHDRLMYGAFGVLLPATMVLAVQRPWITWLIPAVFSVLANSRDGWIGAGPFGTWWAMATTFAAPLVGLWLLRQKITQHIWPVGRWGYYFYPGHLAVLALLRVAL
;
A
#
# COMPACT_ATOMS: atom_id res chain seq x y z
N MET A 1 -15.76 4.11 15.77
CA MET A 1 -16.79 4.47 14.77
C MET A 1 -16.21 4.36 13.36
N ARG A 2 -16.96 3.84 12.40
CA ARG A 2 -16.54 3.73 10.99
C ARG A 2 -16.36 5.13 10.41
N SER A 3 -15.33 5.36 9.57
CA SER A 3 -15.16 6.66 8.89
C SER A 3 -15.31 6.53 7.38
N THR A 4 -16.28 7.27 6.85
CA THR A 4 -16.57 7.40 5.43
C THR A 4 -15.36 7.91 4.65
N SER A 5 -14.59 8.83 5.24
CA SER A 5 -13.34 9.33 4.67
C SER A 5 -12.33 8.21 4.40
N LEU A 6 -12.21 7.24 5.31
CA LEU A 6 -11.32 6.10 5.11
C LEU A 6 -11.82 5.17 4.00
N ASP A 7 -13.13 4.96 3.89
CA ASP A 7 -13.71 4.17 2.80
C ASP A 7 -13.43 4.83 1.44
N LEU A 8 -13.51 6.17 1.35
CA LEU A 8 -13.13 6.89 0.13
C LEU A 8 -11.65 6.75 -0.22
N VAL A 9 -10.76 6.86 0.78
CA VAL A 9 -9.31 6.64 0.61
C VAL A 9 -9.04 5.24 0.02
N LYS A 10 -9.74 4.21 0.55
CA LYS A 10 -9.62 2.84 0.05
C LYS A 10 -10.14 2.71 -1.38
N TRP A 11 -11.27 3.33 -1.71
CA TRP A 11 -11.79 3.36 -3.08
C TRP A 11 -10.81 4.01 -4.05
N LEU A 12 -10.23 5.15 -3.67
CA LEU A 12 -9.23 5.83 -4.48
C LEU A 12 -7.98 4.95 -4.67
N ALA A 13 -7.53 4.25 -3.62
CA ALA A 13 -6.43 3.29 -3.71
C ALA A 13 -6.74 2.15 -4.69
N MET A 14 -7.93 1.58 -4.61
CA MET A 14 -8.36 0.47 -5.48
C MET A 14 -8.53 0.91 -6.93
N LEU A 15 -9.14 2.08 -7.17
CA LEU A 15 -9.31 2.63 -8.51
C LEU A 15 -7.96 2.90 -9.17
N THR A 16 -7.06 3.61 -8.47
CA THR A 16 -5.73 3.92 -8.99
C THR A 16 -4.89 2.65 -9.18
N MET A 17 -5.05 1.62 -8.35
CA MET A 17 -4.43 0.31 -8.55
C MET A 17 -4.91 -0.38 -9.83
N VAL A 18 -6.22 -0.37 -10.10
CA VAL A 18 -6.76 -0.93 -11.35
C VAL A 18 -6.19 -0.18 -12.54
N ILE A 19 -6.21 1.16 -12.50
CA ILE A 19 -5.62 2.01 -13.55
C ILE A 19 -4.14 1.66 -13.77
N ASP A 20 -3.36 1.50 -12.70
CA ASP A 20 -1.96 1.08 -12.75
C ASP A 20 -1.81 -0.21 -13.57
N HIS A 21 -2.65 -1.22 -13.30
CA HIS A 21 -2.60 -2.52 -13.95
C HIS A 21 -3.18 -2.56 -15.37
N LEU A 22 -3.98 -1.57 -15.78
CA LEU A 22 -4.44 -1.49 -17.17
C LEU A 22 -3.27 -1.32 -18.16
N ARG A 23 -2.08 -0.91 -17.70
CA ARG A 23 -0.87 -0.84 -18.53
C ARG A 23 -0.50 -2.18 -19.16
N TYR A 24 -0.90 -3.30 -18.55
CA TYR A 24 -0.66 -4.64 -19.08
C TYR A 24 -1.53 -4.97 -20.30
N LEU A 25 -2.64 -4.25 -20.51
CA LEU A 25 -3.51 -4.38 -21.67
C LEU A 25 -3.22 -3.33 -22.75
N TRP A 26 -2.80 -2.11 -22.34
CA TRP A 26 -2.52 -1.01 -23.26
C TRP A 26 -1.10 -0.45 -23.09
N PRO A 27 -0.09 -1.07 -23.73
CA PRO A 27 1.30 -0.63 -23.65
C PRO A 27 1.52 0.83 -24.09
N GLU A 28 0.79 1.29 -25.11
CA GLU A 28 0.85 2.68 -25.62
C GLU A 28 0.47 3.74 -24.57
N ALA A 29 -0.36 3.34 -23.61
CA ALA A 29 -0.88 4.19 -22.53
C ALA A 29 -0.04 4.10 -21.24
N THR A 30 1.04 3.30 -21.23
CA THR A 30 1.77 2.94 -20.01
C THR A 30 2.22 4.16 -19.21
N ALA A 31 2.73 5.20 -19.86
CA ALA A 31 3.30 6.37 -19.18
C ALA A 31 2.29 7.06 -18.26
N TRP A 32 1.05 7.31 -18.71
CA TRP A 32 0.05 8.01 -17.91
C TRP A 32 -0.66 7.07 -16.92
N LEU A 33 -0.92 5.82 -17.31
CA LEU A 33 -1.49 4.79 -16.42
C LEU A 33 -0.59 4.58 -15.21
N PHE A 34 0.72 4.51 -15.45
CA PHE A 34 1.73 4.37 -14.40
C PHE A 34 1.74 5.56 -13.43
N VAL A 35 1.74 6.79 -13.96
CA VAL A 35 1.75 8.03 -13.16
C VAL A 35 0.55 8.11 -12.22
N VAL A 36 -0.65 7.80 -12.72
CA VAL A 36 -1.88 7.77 -11.91
C VAL A 36 -1.83 6.62 -10.92
N GLY A 37 -1.33 5.47 -11.35
CA GLY A 37 -1.21 4.26 -10.55
C GLY A 37 -0.34 4.40 -9.31
N ARG A 38 0.62 5.33 -9.31
CA ARG A 38 1.49 5.62 -8.15
C ARG A 38 0.73 6.06 -6.89
N PHE A 39 -0.51 6.51 -7.02
CA PHE A 39 -1.37 6.82 -5.86
C PHE A 39 -1.75 5.57 -5.05
N ALA A 40 -1.80 4.38 -5.66
CA ALA A 40 -2.38 3.20 -5.05
C ALA A 40 -1.66 2.77 -3.77
N PHE A 41 -0.35 2.51 -3.86
CA PHE A 41 0.42 1.96 -2.76
C PHE A 41 0.45 2.87 -1.51
N PRO A 42 0.72 4.18 -1.63
CA PRO A 42 0.69 5.07 -0.46
C PRO A 42 -0.69 5.17 0.19
N LEU A 43 -1.77 5.12 -0.60
CA LEU A 43 -3.13 5.14 -0.05
C LEU A 43 -3.50 3.82 0.65
N PHE A 44 -3.03 2.67 0.16
CA PHE A 44 -3.14 1.40 0.90
C PHE A 44 -2.36 1.45 2.22
N CYS A 45 -1.15 2.02 2.22
CA CYS A 45 -0.36 2.23 3.43
C CYS A 45 -1.08 3.14 4.44
N LEU A 46 -1.73 4.20 3.96
CA LEU A 46 -2.57 5.05 4.80
C LEU A 46 -3.79 4.29 5.35
N GLY A 47 -4.40 3.41 4.56
CA GLY A 47 -5.47 2.53 5.00
C GLY A 47 -5.05 1.63 6.17
N ILE A 48 -3.85 1.04 6.10
CA ILE A 48 -3.22 0.29 7.18
C ILE A 48 -3.03 1.18 8.40
N ALA A 49 -2.38 2.34 8.23
CA ALA A 49 -2.07 3.25 9.32
C ALA A 49 -3.34 3.74 10.04
N ALA A 50 -4.39 4.08 9.30
CA ALA A 50 -5.66 4.50 9.88
C ALA A 50 -6.36 3.39 10.68
N ASN A 51 -6.22 2.12 10.25
CA ASN A 51 -6.73 0.98 11.02
C ASN A 51 -5.90 0.75 12.29
N VAL A 52 -4.57 0.83 12.19
CA VAL A 52 -3.65 0.69 13.33
C VAL A 52 -3.91 1.78 14.37
N SER A 53 -3.99 3.05 13.96
CA SER A 53 -4.23 4.20 14.84
C SER A 53 -5.61 4.23 15.51
N ARG A 54 -6.51 3.27 15.18
CA ARG A 54 -7.80 3.09 15.87
C ARG A 54 -7.74 2.04 16.98
N SER A 55 -6.71 1.19 17.00
CA SER A 55 -6.49 0.23 18.08
C SER A 55 -6.03 0.95 19.35
N LEU A 56 -6.35 0.40 20.52
CA LEU A 56 -5.85 0.93 21.78
C LEU A 56 -4.35 0.63 21.90
N PRO A 57 -3.49 1.63 22.23
CA PRO A 57 -2.10 1.35 22.53
C PRO A 57 -1.98 0.29 23.65
N GLY A 58 -1.10 -0.69 23.46
CA GLY A 58 -0.96 -1.86 24.33
C GLY A 58 -1.73 -3.11 23.91
N ASP A 59 -2.67 -3.03 22.96
CA ASP A 59 -3.48 -4.17 22.50
C ASP A 59 -2.91 -4.86 21.24
N LEU A 60 -1.61 -5.17 21.27
CA LEU A 60 -0.90 -5.80 20.14
C LEU A 60 -1.51 -7.19 19.83
N TYR A 61 -1.81 -7.95 20.88
CA TYR A 61 -2.24 -9.36 20.82
C TYR A 61 -3.77 -9.55 20.74
N SER A 62 -4.49 -8.63 20.12
CA SER A 62 -5.93 -8.81 19.91
C SER A 62 -6.26 -9.82 18.82
N GLU A 63 -7.40 -10.52 18.96
CA GLU A 63 -7.95 -11.39 17.90
C GLU A 63 -8.14 -10.63 16.57
N ASN A 64 -8.44 -9.33 16.66
CA ASN A 64 -8.60 -8.48 15.49
C ASN A 64 -7.29 -8.28 14.73
N ASN A 65 -6.19 -8.04 15.45
CA ASN A 65 -4.87 -7.91 14.85
C ASN A 65 -4.40 -9.24 14.25
N PHE A 66 -4.55 -10.34 14.99
CA PHE A 66 -4.23 -11.68 14.47
C PHE A 66 -5.00 -11.97 13.19
N ARG A 67 -6.33 -11.77 13.21
CA ARG A 67 -7.17 -11.95 12.03
C ARG A 67 -6.74 -11.05 10.87
N TYR A 68 -6.39 -9.79 11.12
CA TYR A 68 -5.92 -8.88 10.07
C TYR A 68 -4.63 -9.41 9.41
N LEU A 69 -3.65 -9.82 10.22
CA LEU A 69 -2.41 -10.40 9.73
C LEU A 69 -2.65 -11.70 8.94
N SER A 70 -3.50 -12.60 9.46
CA SER A 70 -3.84 -13.86 8.79
C SER A 70 -4.51 -13.64 7.44
N TRP A 71 -5.41 -12.65 7.32
CA TRP A 71 -6.04 -12.33 6.03
C TRP A 71 -5.04 -11.78 5.01
N ILE A 72 -4.14 -10.88 5.42
CA ILE A 72 -3.08 -10.38 4.51
C ILE A 72 -2.19 -11.55 4.07
N LEU A 73 -1.77 -12.41 5.00
CA LEU A 73 -0.93 -13.58 4.68
C LEU A 73 -1.62 -14.55 3.72
N ALA A 74 -2.87 -14.93 4.00
CA ALA A 74 -3.62 -15.85 3.15
C ALA A 74 -3.79 -15.29 1.73
N PHE A 75 -4.19 -14.03 1.61
CA PHE A 75 -4.35 -13.41 0.29
C PHE A 75 -3.03 -13.07 -0.40
N SER A 76 -1.95 -12.88 0.36
CA SER A 76 -0.61 -12.76 -0.20
C SER A 76 -0.21 -14.05 -0.95
N LEU A 77 -0.55 -15.22 -0.41
CA LEU A 77 -0.27 -16.50 -1.05
C LEU A 77 -1.19 -16.74 -2.25
N ILE A 78 -2.50 -16.49 -2.08
CA ILE A 78 -3.50 -16.67 -3.15
C ILE A 78 -3.22 -15.76 -4.35
N SER A 79 -2.81 -14.52 -4.10
CA SER A 79 -2.57 -13.53 -5.16
C SER A 79 -1.25 -13.69 -5.89
N GLU A 80 -0.31 -14.49 -5.37
CA GLU A 80 0.98 -14.69 -6.05
C GLU A 80 0.80 -15.37 -7.41
N MET A 81 -0.11 -16.35 -7.52
CA MET A 81 -0.37 -17.04 -8.79
C MET A 81 -0.88 -16.09 -9.89
N PRO A 82 -1.98 -15.33 -9.71
CA PRO A 82 -2.44 -14.40 -10.75
C PRO A 82 -1.47 -13.24 -10.97
N TYR A 83 -0.73 -12.82 -9.93
CA TYR A 83 0.33 -11.82 -10.08
C TYR A 83 1.45 -12.30 -11.02
N ARG A 84 1.92 -13.55 -10.85
CA ARG A 84 2.95 -14.16 -11.71
C ARG A 84 2.50 -14.32 -13.16
N ALA A 85 1.23 -14.72 -13.36
CA ALA A 85 0.66 -14.81 -14.70
C ALA A 85 0.60 -13.45 -15.42
N LEU A 86 0.35 -12.37 -14.68
CA LEU A 86 0.29 -11.03 -15.26
C LEU A 86 1.69 -10.38 -15.43
N SER A 87 2.62 -10.67 -14.52
CA SER A 87 3.94 -10.02 -14.40
C SER A 87 5.10 -11.03 -14.49
N GLU A 88 5.15 -11.77 -15.59
CA GLU A 88 6.09 -12.90 -15.78
C GLU A 88 7.57 -12.53 -15.60
N MET A 89 7.97 -11.31 -15.98
CA MET A 89 9.36 -10.84 -15.89
C MET A 89 9.72 -10.20 -14.55
N SER A 90 8.76 -10.06 -13.61
CA SER A 90 9.05 -9.42 -12.32
C SER A 90 9.86 -10.36 -11.41
N ASN A 91 10.93 -9.85 -10.79
CA ASN A 91 11.70 -10.62 -9.81
C ASN A 91 11.18 -10.47 -8.37
N THR A 92 10.20 -9.59 -8.16
CA THR A 92 9.59 -9.29 -6.85
C THR A 92 8.35 -10.15 -6.61
N LEU A 93 7.97 -10.33 -5.35
CA LEU A 93 6.67 -10.88 -4.96
C LEU A 93 5.56 -9.85 -5.22
N ASN A 94 4.30 -10.27 -5.12
CA ASN A 94 3.18 -9.32 -5.15
C ASN A 94 3.27 -8.24 -4.04
N VAL A 95 2.33 -7.28 -4.01
CA VAL A 95 2.43 -6.15 -3.07
C VAL A 95 2.15 -6.53 -1.61
N MET A 96 1.41 -7.61 -1.35
CA MET A 96 0.91 -7.94 -0.02
C MET A 96 1.99 -8.29 1.01
N PRO A 97 3.09 -9.00 0.71
CA PRO A 97 4.22 -9.17 1.63
C PRO A 97 4.78 -7.83 2.14
N THR A 98 4.89 -6.83 1.25
CA THR A 98 5.35 -5.49 1.65
C THR A 98 4.37 -4.84 2.63
N LEU A 99 3.07 -4.91 2.33
CA LEU A 99 2.01 -4.40 3.19
C LEU A 99 1.93 -5.15 4.53
N MET A 100 2.17 -6.46 4.54
CA MET A 100 2.19 -7.31 5.72
C MET A 100 3.31 -6.91 6.67
N LEU A 101 4.55 -6.82 6.16
CA LEU A 101 5.69 -6.36 6.94
C LEU A 101 5.46 -4.92 7.41
N GLY A 102 4.91 -4.07 6.54
CA GLY A 102 4.61 -2.68 6.90
C GLY A 102 3.53 -2.53 7.97
N LEU A 103 2.53 -3.41 8.00
CA LEU A 103 1.56 -3.50 9.10
C LEU A 103 2.26 -3.83 10.43
N ILE A 104 3.19 -4.78 10.43
CA ILE A 104 3.92 -5.18 11.63
C ILE A 104 4.80 -4.03 12.16
N VAL A 105 5.52 -3.33 11.27
CA VAL A 105 6.30 -2.14 11.66
C VAL A 105 5.39 -1.02 12.17
N ALA A 106 4.23 -0.80 11.52
CA ALA A 106 3.25 0.18 11.98
C ALA A 106 2.69 -0.15 13.37
N TRP A 107 2.40 -1.41 13.67
CA TRP A 107 2.02 -1.85 15.01
C TRP A 107 3.14 -1.61 16.02
N SER A 108 4.38 -1.91 15.65
CA SER A 108 5.56 -1.72 16.51
C SER A 108 5.71 -0.25 16.93
N VAL A 109 5.56 0.68 15.97
CA VAL A 109 5.56 2.13 16.24
C VAL A 109 4.35 2.56 17.06
N HIS A 110 3.16 2.04 16.76
CA HIS A 110 1.93 2.43 17.45
C HIS A 110 1.91 2.00 18.94
N HIS A 111 2.31 0.77 19.24
CA HIS A 111 2.21 0.21 20.60
C HIS A 111 3.41 0.61 21.46
N SER A 112 4.59 0.83 20.86
CA SER A 112 5.80 1.33 21.53
C SER A 112 6.22 0.55 22.80
N ASP A 113 5.82 -0.72 22.93
CA ASP A 113 6.23 -1.62 24.02
C ASP A 113 7.50 -2.41 23.64
N ARG A 114 8.13 -3.07 24.62
CA ARG A 114 9.35 -3.86 24.36
C ARG A 114 9.14 -4.94 23.31
N THR A 115 7.96 -5.57 23.30
CA THR A 115 7.65 -6.64 22.35
C THR A 115 7.46 -6.08 20.96
N GLY A 116 6.72 -4.98 20.83
CA GLY A 116 6.61 -4.22 19.60
C GLY A 116 7.97 -3.79 19.05
N LEU A 117 8.89 -3.33 19.89
CA LEU A 117 10.24 -2.94 19.46
C LEU A 117 11.02 -4.13 18.89
N VAL A 118 11.04 -5.27 19.59
CA VAL A 118 11.73 -6.48 19.10
C VAL A 118 11.13 -6.97 17.79
N LEU A 119 9.79 -7.00 17.71
CA LEU A 119 9.07 -7.39 16.50
C LEU A 119 9.37 -6.44 15.33
N GLY A 120 9.41 -5.13 15.60
CA GLY A 120 9.76 -4.11 14.62
C GLY A 120 11.18 -4.25 14.11
N LEU A 121 12.16 -4.41 15.00
CA LEU A 121 13.57 -4.62 14.61
C LEU A 121 13.73 -5.88 13.77
N PHE A 122 13.16 -7.01 14.21
CA PHE A 122 13.18 -8.25 13.45
C PHE A 122 12.56 -8.07 12.05
N THR A 123 11.41 -7.42 11.98
CA THR A 123 10.70 -7.15 10.72
C THR A 123 11.53 -6.26 9.79
N LEU A 124 12.22 -5.25 10.32
CA LEU A 124 13.12 -4.41 9.54
C LEU A 124 14.32 -5.18 9.02
N THR A 125 14.95 -6.03 9.84
CA THR A 125 16.04 -6.92 9.39
C THR A 125 15.57 -7.83 8.26
N VAL A 126 14.42 -8.48 8.42
CA VAL A 126 13.81 -9.32 7.37
C VAL A 126 13.55 -8.50 6.10
N SER A 127 13.08 -7.26 6.24
CA SER A 127 12.78 -6.38 5.10
C SER A 127 14.03 -5.91 4.35
N ILE A 128 15.16 -5.76 5.05
CA ILE A 128 16.45 -5.45 4.45
C ILE A 128 16.99 -6.68 3.72
N VAL A 129 16.90 -7.88 4.31
CA VAL A 129 17.33 -9.13 3.67
C VAL A 129 16.49 -9.45 2.43
N LEU A 130 15.18 -9.24 2.50
CA LEU A 130 14.24 -9.47 1.39
C LEU A 130 14.07 -8.25 0.49
N HIS A 131 14.92 -7.24 0.61
CA HIS A 131 14.75 -5.94 -0.05
C HIS A 131 14.57 -6.06 -1.58
N ASP A 132 15.31 -6.96 -2.24
CA ASP A 132 15.20 -7.21 -3.69
C ASP A 132 13.97 -8.03 -4.11
N ARG A 133 13.32 -8.70 -3.16
CA ARG A 133 12.11 -9.51 -3.38
C ARG A 133 10.82 -8.76 -3.07
N LEU A 134 10.90 -7.64 -2.36
CA LEU A 134 9.75 -6.81 -1.99
C LEU A 134 9.50 -5.75 -3.07
N MET A 135 8.25 -5.67 -3.56
CA MET A 135 7.84 -4.75 -4.65
C MET A 135 8.19 -3.27 -4.41
N TYR A 136 8.22 -2.82 -3.16
CA TYR A 136 8.61 -1.44 -2.80
C TYR A 136 9.83 -1.40 -1.85
N GLY A 137 10.53 -2.52 -1.73
CA GLY A 137 11.68 -2.67 -0.85
C GLY A 137 11.40 -2.34 0.62
N ALA A 138 12.48 -2.07 1.35
CA ALA A 138 12.45 -1.74 2.78
C ALA A 138 11.79 -0.37 3.05
N PHE A 139 11.93 0.60 2.12
CA PHE A 139 11.25 1.89 2.24
C PHE A 139 9.73 1.75 2.13
N GLY A 140 9.23 0.85 1.28
CA GLY A 140 7.81 0.51 1.21
C GLY A 140 7.29 -0.09 2.50
N VAL A 141 8.08 -0.94 3.17
CA VAL A 141 7.74 -1.50 4.49
C VAL A 141 7.66 -0.41 5.57
N LEU A 142 8.52 0.61 5.51
CA LEU A 142 8.50 1.72 6.47
C LEU A 142 7.30 2.67 6.27
N LEU A 143 6.73 2.73 5.06
CA LEU A 143 5.73 3.73 4.70
C LEU A 143 4.47 3.71 5.59
N PRO A 144 3.82 2.56 5.90
CA PRO A 144 2.70 2.53 6.84
C PRO A 144 3.04 3.08 8.23
N ALA A 145 4.26 2.85 8.73
CA ALA A 145 4.69 3.35 10.03
C ALA A 145 4.83 4.88 10.03
N THR A 146 5.39 5.46 8.96
CA THR A 146 5.44 6.91 8.80
C THR A 146 4.03 7.52 8.73
N MET A 147 3.08 6.82 8.10
CA MET A 147 1.68 7.25 8.03
C MET A 147 1.01 7.21 9.40
N VAL A 148 1.33 6.22 10.26
CA VAL A 148 0.85 6.19 11.66
C VAL A 148 1.29 7.46 12.39
N LEU A 149 2.57 7.83 12.26
CA LEU A 149 3.09 9.07 12.84
C LEU A 149 2.33 10.30 12.33
N ALA A 150 2.10 10.40 11.01
CA ALA A 150 1.38 11.52 10.40
C ALA A 150 -0.11 11.58 10.77
N VAL A 151 -0.75 10.45 11.04
CA VAL A 151 -2.13 10.40 11.54
C VAL A 151 -2.18 10.90 12.99
N GLN A 152 -1.27 10.46 13.85
CA GLN A 152 -1.22 10.79 15.28
C GLN A 152 -0.67 12.20 15.56
N ARG A 153 0.36 12.64 14.83
CA ARG A 153 1.10 13.90 15.03
C ARG A 153 1.26 14.68 13.71
N PRO A 154 0.16 15.11 13.08
CA PRO A 154 0.17 15.71 11.74
C PRO A 154 1.13 16.88 11.59
N TRP A 155 1.08 17.86 12.49
CA TRP A 155 1.83 19.11 12.34
C TRP A 155 3.34 18.93 12.25
N ILE A 156 3.87 17.85 12.84
CA ILE A 156 5.31 17.57 12.90
C ILE A 156 5.75 16.62 11.78
N THR A 157 4.89 15.67 11.41
CA THR A 157 5.30 14.50 10.61
C THR A 157 4.60 14.37 9.26
N TRP A 158 3.76 15.32 8.87
CA TRP A 158 2.95 15.24 7.64
C TRP A 158 3.75 15.08 6.33
N LEU A 159 4.99 15.57 6.26
CA LEU A 159 5.86 15.41 5.09
C LEU A 159 6.65 14.10 5.05
N ILE A 160 6.82 13.42 6.19
CA ILE A 160 7.65 12.20 6.26
C ILE A 160 7.11 11.11 5.32
N PRO A 161 5.79 10.80 5.30
CA PRO A 161 5.27 9.82 4.36
C PRO A 161 5.44 10.20 2.89
N ALA A 162 5.42 11.49 2.55
CA ALA A 162 5.62 11.96 1.17
C ALA A 162 7.04 11.63 0.68
N VAL A 163 8.05 11.87 1.51
CA VAL A 163 9.45 11.53 1.21
C VAL A 163 9.63 10.01 1.11
N PHE A 164 9.13 9.24 2.08
CA PHE A 164 9.24 7.78 2.07
C PHE A 164 8.48 7.15 0.91
N SER A 165 7.36 7.73 0.48
CA SER A 165 6.60 7.31 -0.69
C SER A 165 7.46 7.39 -1.97
N VAL A 166 8.18 8.50 -2.16
CA VAL A 166 9.10 8.68 -3.30
C VAL A 166 10.27 7.70 -3.22
N LEU A 167 10.86 7.52 -2.03
CA LEU A 167 11.94 6.54 -1.83
C LEU A 167 11.49 5.10 -2.07
N ALA A 168 10.26 4.74 -1.69
CA ALA A 168 9.70 3.42 -1.92
C ALA A 168 9.47 3.13 -3.41
N ASN A 169 9.11 4.14 -4.19
CA ASN A 169 8.92 4.02 -5.64
C ASN A 169 10.23 4.16 -6.42
N SER A 170 11.36 4.42 -5.76
CA SER A 170 12.58 4.76 -6.46
C SER A 170 13.29 3.58 -7.15
N ARG A 171 12.88 2.34 -6.85
CA ARG A 171 13.48 1.11 -7.38
C ARG A 171 13.00 0.76 -8.79
N ASP A 172 11.71 0.49 -8.92
CA ASP A 172 11.14 -0.06 -10.15
C ASP A 172 10.38 1.00 -10.95
N GLY A 173 10.20 2.20 -10.38
CA GLY A 173 9.26 3.19 -10.89
C GLY A 173 9.74 4.10 -12.02
N TRP A 174 11.00 3.96 -12.45
CA TRP A 174 11.59 4.86 -13.47
C TRP A 174 12.07 4.13 -14.70
N ILE A 175 12.15 2.80 -14.63
CA ILE A 175 12.76 1.99 -15.67
C ILE A 175 11.77 1.96 -16.84
N GLY A 176 12.05 2.74 -17.88
CA GLY A 176 11.27 2.81 -19.11
C GLY A 176 10.36 4.04 -19.26
N ALA A 177 10.22 4.88 -18.22
CA ALA A 177 9.55 6.17 -18.35
C ALA A 177 10.55 7.21 -18.85
N GLY A 178 10.25 7.89 -19.96
CA GLY A 178 11.03 9.06 -20.38
C GLY A 178 11.10 10.12 -19.26
N PRO A 179 12.04 11.07 -19.31
CA PRO A 179 12.28 12.05 -18.23
C PRO A 179 11.01 12.74 -17.70
N PHE A 180 10.06 13.00 -18.60
CA PHE A 180 8.77 13.59 -18.28
C PHE A 180 7.87 12.67 -17.44
N GLY A 181 7.75 11.39 -17.80
CA GLY A 181 6.94 10.42 -17.04
C GLY A 181 7.50 10.16 -15.64
N THR A 182 8.83 10.10 -15.55
CA THR A 182 9.60 10.04 -14.30
C THR A 182 9.24 11.21 -13.38
N TRP A 183 9.34 12.45 -13.85
CA TRP A 183 8.99 13.64 -13.05
C TRP A 183 7.56 13.61 -12.52
N TRP A 184 6.60 13.26 -13.38
CA TRP A 184 5.19 13.17 -12.96
C TRP A 184 4.94 12.04 -11.97
N ALA A 185 5.60 10.89 -12.13
CA ALA A 185 5.52 9.79 -11.17
C ALA A 185 6.05 10.21 -9.80
N MET A 186 7.13 11.02 -9.71
CA MET A 186 7.56 11.62 -8.44
C MET A 186 6.49 12.47 -7.82
N ALA A 187 5.96 13.40 -8.62
CA ALA A 187 5.01 14.39 -8.15
C ALA A 187 3.75 13.70 -7.61
N THR A 188 3.23 12.69 -8.34
CA THR A 188 2.07 11.92 -7.89
C THR A 188 2.38 11.07 -6.67
N THR A 189 3.53 10.41 -6.64
CA THR A 189 3.96 9.60 -5.48
C THR A 189 4.13 10.45 -4.22
N PHE A 190 4.70 11.65 -4.34
CA PHE A 190 4.88 12.59 -3.25
C PHE A 190 3.53 13.16 -2.77
N ALA A 191 2.65 13.51 -3.70
CA ALA A 191 1.34 14.06 -3.41
C ALA A 191 0.38 13.02 -2.79
N ALA A 192 0.50 11.74 -3.14
CA ALA A 192 -0.46 10.71 -2.74
C ALA A 192 -0.67 10.58 -1.21
N PRO A 193 0.38 10.51 -0.37
CA PRO A 193 0.25 10.59 1.08
C PRO A 193 -0.45 11.85 1.57
N LEU A 194 -0.10 13.01 1.00
CA LEU A 194 -0.61 14.31 1.44
C LEU A 194 -2.10 14.43 1.14
N VAL A 195 -2.50 14.06 -0.08
CA VAL A 195 -3.91 14.00 -0.51
C VAL A 195 -4.67 13.01 0.35
N GLY A 196 -4.12 11.81 0.59
CA GLY A 196 -4.75 10.81 1.43
C GLY A 196 -4.97 11.29 2.86
N LEU A 197 -3.94 11.89 3.48
CA LEU A 197 -4.02 12.43 4.85
C LEU A 197 -5.02 13.59 4.94
N TRP A 198 -5.04 14.47 3.94
CA TRP A 198 -6.03 15.54 3.83
C TRP A 198 -7.45 14.97 3.73
N LEU A 199 -7.65 13.97 2.87
CA LEU A 199 -8.94 13.32 2.63
C LEU A 199 -9.45 12.60 3.88
N LEU A 200 -8.56 11.92 4.60
CA LEU A 200 -8.88 11.21 5.84
C LEU A 200 -9.47 12.15 6.91
N ARG A 201 -9.05 13.42 6.91
CA ARG A 201 -9.51 14.47 7.83
C ARG A 201 -10.83 15.14 7.42
N GLN A 202 -11.31 14.91 6.21
CA GLN A 202 -12.57 15.50 5.74
C GLN A 202 -13.78 14.85 6.43
N LYS A 203 -14.76 15.68 6.77
CA LYS A 203 -16.07 15.23 7.25
C LYS A 203 -16.98 14.97 6.06
N ILE A 204 -16.94 13.74 5.55
CA ILE A 204 -17.77 13.32 4.42
C ILE A 204 -19.10 12.79 4.96
N THR A 205 -20.18 13.50 4.64
CA THR A 205 -21.56 13.15 5.04
C THR A 205 -22.27 12.26 4.02
N GLN A 206 -21.75 12.17 2.80
CA GLN A 206 -22.28 11.32 1.74
C GLN A 206 -22.07 9.84 2.05
N HIS A 207 -23.01 8.99 1.63
CA HIS A 207 -22.89 7.55 1.83
C HIS A 207 -21.89 6.94 0.83
N ILE A 208 -20.80 6.38 1.35
CA ILE A 208 -19.80 5.64 0.57
C ILE A 208 -19.85 4.16 0.97
N TRP A 209 -19.95 3.28 -0.03
CA TRP A 209 -20.04 1.83 0.21
C TRP A 209 -18.73 1.33 0.90
N PRO A 210 -18.83 0.58 2.02
CA PRO A 210 -17.65 0.16 2.78
C PRO A 210 -16.72 -0.71 1.96
N VAL A 211 -15.42 -0.40 2.01
CA VAL A 211 -14.38 -1.34 1.60
C VAL A 211 -14.01 -2.20 2.81
N GLY A 212 -14.71 -3.33 2.93
CA GLY A 212 -14.56 -4.33 3.99
C GLY A 212 -13.73 -5.53 3.54
N ARG A 213 -14.16 -6.74 3.92
CA ARG A 213 -13.44 -7.99 3.61
C ARG A 213 -13.40 -8.33 2.12
N TRP A 214 -14.39 -7.89 1.35
CA TRP A 214 -14.43 -8.11 -0.10
C TRP A 214 -13.21 -7.51 -0.82
N GLY A 215 -12.59 -6.46 -0.25
CA GLY A 215 -11.38 -5.85 -0.80
C GLY A 215 -10.20 -6.82 -0.89
N TYR A 216 -10.13 -7.83 -0.01
CA TYR A 216 -9.10 -8.86 -0.12
C TYR A 216 -9.30 -9.77 -1.33
N TYR A 217 -10.54 -10.17 -1.61
CA TYR A 217 -10.90 -10.99 -2.77
C TYR A 217 -10.73 -10.22 -4.08
N PHE A 218 -10.97 -8.90 -4.04
CA PHE A 218 -10.79 -8.04 -5.19
C PHE A 218 -9.36 -8.08 -5.74
N TYR A 219 -8.34 -8.15 -4.87
CA TYR A 219 -6.94 -8.13 -5.30
C TYR A 219 -6.55 -9.31 -6.23
N PRO A 220 -6.64 -10.58 -5.83
CA PRO A 220 -6.38 -11.69 -6.76
C PRO A 220 -7.40 -11.74 -7.91
N GLY A 221 -8.67 -11.35 -7.66
CA GLY A 221 -9.73 -11.39 -8.65
C GLY A 221 -9.46 -10.48 -9.85
N HIS A 222 -9.14 -9.20 -9.63
CA HIS A 222 -8.86 -8.28 -10.74
C HIS A 222 -7.57 -8.64 -11.49
N LEU A 223 -6.55 -9.15 -10.78
CA LEU A 223 -5.32 -9.66 -11.43
C LEU A 223 -5.63 -10.84 -12.35
N ALA A 224 -6.44 -11.80 -11.89
CA ALA A 224 -6.84 -12.95 -12.70
C ALA A 224 -7.66 -12.52 -13.93
N VAL A 225 -8.59 -11.59 -13.76
CA VAL A 225 -9.37 -11.02 -14.89
C VAL A 225 -8.44 -10.36 -15.91
N LEU A 226 -7.49 -9.54 -15.47
CA LEU A 226 -6.54 -8.88 -16.38
C LEU A 226 -5.62 -9.88 -17.06
N ALA A 227 -5.17 -10.93 -16.37
CA ALA A 227 -4.36 -11.98 -16.97
C ALA A 227 -5.14 -12.73 -18.07
N LEU A 228 -6.40 -13.06 -17.83
CA LEU A 228 -7.27 -13.69 -18.83
C LEU A 228 -7.52 -12.78 -20.04
N LEU A 229 -7.81 -11.49 -19.80
CA LEU A 229 -8.00 -10.52 -20.88
C LEU A 229 -6.73 -10.33 -21.72
N ARG A 230 -5.56 -10.32 -21.09
CA ARG A 230 -4.26 -10.20 -21.78
C ARG A 230 -3.98 -11.38 -22.70
N VAL A 231 -4.45 -12.58 -22.36
CA VAL A 231 -4.31 -13.77 -23.23
C VAL A 231 -5.34 -13.79 -24.36
N ALA A 232 -6.49 -13.14 -24.16
CA ALA A 232 -7.57 -13.12 -25.14
C ALA A 232 -7.45 -12.01 -26.21
N LEU A 233 -6.61 -10.99 -25.96
CA LEU A 233 -6.32 -9.86 -26.86
C LEU A 233 -5.02 -10.10 -27.63
#